data_AF-A0A524D342-F1
#
_entry.id   AF-A0A524D342-F1
#
_cell.length_a   1.000
_cell.length_b   1.000
_cell.length_c   1.000
_cell.angle_alpha   90.00
_cell.angle_beta   90.00
_cell.angle_gamma   90.00
#
_symmetry.space_group_name_H-M   'P 1'
#
loop_
_entity.id
_entity.type
_entity.pdbx_description
1 polymer ?
#
loop_
_entity_poly.entity_id
_entity_poly.type
_entity_poly.pdbx_seq_one_letter_code
_entity_poly.pdbx_strand_id
1 'polypeptide(L)'
;MNRFLFVLGSNWQLSIAELDQLLKHSRYEGRIVDYSANVAIVEFDKLFEKEYYINYLQDIQFILGGCQKIVKLYDFIHIQTIREAFPFNIGKFSKVEKARKKINDKLKKLLVGRDGIFPKVYEDIFFAVSIYPNFYDDDYYKKILVKHFLPFLNENISKLAKKKGTEKAIYFRYPRKNIRRGDLNPIFPHHFITYELFKENRAEIIFGFTEEGVYIGRTFTSDDPNFKRKIDEKRPFKDFKSAISPKLALMMLNFLNLFERREEKKVLDPFVGNGMIALWSVMQGFKTYGSDIDNTKITHTIRNINWMLELLEEPMIPFINNYFLTSDVSQLSKKFESEFFD
;
A
#
# COMPACT_ATOMS: atom_id res chain seq x y z
N MET A 1 -2.73 16.39 -12.23
CA MET A 1 -2.21 15.07 -12.66
C MET A 1 -3.16 14.03 -12.09
N ASN A 2 -3.82 13.25 -12.95
CA ASN A 2 -4.77 12.22 -12.50
C ASN A 2 -4.11 10.90 -12.08
N ARG A 3 -2.84 10.96 -11.67
CA ARG A 3 -1.99 9.80 -11.47
C ARG A 3 -1.52 9.65 -10.03
N PHE A 4 -1.58 8.42 -9.53
CA PHE A 4 -1.01 8.03 -8.25
C PHE A 4 -0.06 6.87 -8.44
N LEU A 5 0.89 6.75 -7.52
CA LEU A 5 1.76 5.59 -7.42
C LEU A 5 1.28 4.71 -6.29
N PHE A 6 1.12 3.42 -6.58
CA PHE A 6 0.80 2.37 -5.63
C PHE A 6 2.07 1.59 -5.33
N VAL A 7 2.44 1.47 -4.06
CA VAL A 7 3.55 0.62 -3.63
C VAL A 7 3.02 -0.81 -3.46
N LEU A 8 3.54 -1.74 -4.24
CA LEU A 8 3.07 -3.12 -4.31
C LEU A 8 3.58 -3.96 -3.12
N GLY A 9 2.86 -5.01 -2.79
CA GLY A 9 3.26 -6.03 -1.83
C GLY A 9 4.37 -6.95 -2.38
N SER A 10 4.82 -7.89 -1.54
CA SER A 10 5.90 -8.82 -1.92
C SER A 10 5.55 -9.71 -3.10
N ASN A 11 4.29 -10.14 -3.21
CA ASN A 11 3.78 -10.78 -4.42
C ASN A 11 3.20 -9.71 -5.35
N TRP A 12 4.09 -9.07 -6.11
CA TRP A 12 3.74 -7.95 -6.97
C TRP A 12 2.79 -8.34 -8.11
N GLN A 13 2.87 -9.58 -8.61
CA GLN A 13 1.96 -10.09 -9.64
C GLN A 13 0.53 -10.15 -9.14
N LEU A 14 0.30 -10.73 -7.95
CA LEU A 14 -1.02 -10.71 -7.33
C LEU A 14 -1.47 -9.29 -6.97
N SER A 15 -0.56 -8.43 -6.54
CA SER A 15 -0.87 -7.04 -6.21
C SER A 15 -1.33 -6.25 -7.43
N ILE A 16 -0.68 -6.44 -8.59
CA ILE A 16 -1.09 -5.83 -9.87
C ILE A 16 -2.42 -6.42 -10.33
N ALA A 17 -2.61 -7.74 -10.23
CA ALA A 17 -3.86 -8.38 -10.64
C ALA A 17 -5.05 -7.88 -9.80
N GLU A 18 -4.89 -7.80 -8.47
CA GLU A 18 -5.91 -7.23 -7.57
C GLU A 18 -6.22 -5.77 -7.93
N LEU A 19 -5.18 -4.95 -8.15
CA LEU A 19 -5.34 -3.55 -8.52
C LEU A 19 -6.06 -3.41 -9.87
N ASP A 20 -5.71 -4.22 -10.86
CA ASP A 20 -6.37 -4.24 -12.17
C ASP A 20 -7.86 -4.63 -12.06
N GLN A 21 -8.21 -5.62 -11.22
CA GLN A 21 -9.61 -5.97 -10.96
C GLN A 21 -10.38 -4.82 -10.31
N LEU A 22 -9.80 -4.16 -9.30
CA LEU A 22 -10.40 -2.97 -8.68
C LEU A 22 -10.70 -1.89 -9.73
N LEU A 23 -9.74 -1.58 -10.59
CA LEU A 23 -9.86 -0.52 -11.59
C LEU A 23 -10.93 -0.84 -12.66
N LYS A 24 -11.21 -2.13 -12.92
CA LYS A 24 -12.19 -2.58 -13.93
C LYS A 24 -13.59 -2.77 -13.39
N HIS A 25 -13.73 -3.16 -12.13
CA HIS A 25 -14.99 -3.65 -11.55
C HIS A 25 -15.52 -2.82 -10.39
N SER A 26 -15.01 -1.59 -10.22
CA SER A 26 -15.46 -0.67 -9.18
C SER A 26 -15.69 0.73 -9.71
N ARG A 27 -16.25 1.60 -8.87
CA ARG A 27 -16.40 3.05 -9.06
C ARG A 27 -15.08 3.82 -9.18
N TYR A 28 -13.94 3.13 -9.07
CA TYR A 28 -12.59 3.67 -9.16
C TYR A 28 -11.97 3.41 -10.53
N GLU A 29 -12.75 3.59 -11.60
CA GLU A 29 -12.33 3.36 -12.98
C GLU A 29 -11.00 4.06 -13.32
N GLY A 30 -10.13 3.31 -13.99
CA GLY A 30 -8.82 3.76 -14.41
C GLY A 30 -7.98 2.65 -15.02
N ARG A 31 -6.68 2.90 -15.15
CA ARG A 31 -5.73 1.94 -15.73
C ARG A 31 -4.34 2.08 -15.13
N ILE A 32 -3.60 0.98 -15.13
CA ILE A 32 -2.17 0.98 -14.84
C ILE A 32 -1.44 1.44 -16.11
N VAL A 33 -0.68 2.53 -16.03
CA VAL A 33 0.02 3.14 -17.18
C VAL A 33 1.51 2.86 -17.21
N ASP A 34 2.08 2.44 -16.08
CA ASP A 34 3.49 2.08 -15.92
C ASP A 34 3.62 1.26 -14.63
N TYR A 35 4.62 0.38 -14.53
CA TYR A 35 4.84 -0.43 -13.33
C TYR A 35 6.26 -1.01 -13.26
N SER A 36 6.58 -1.53 -12.09
CA SER A 36 7.76 -2.35 -11.81
C SER A 36 7.39 -3.42 -10.79
N ALA A 37 8.35 -4.24 -10.34
CA ALA A 37 8.05 -5.22 -9.29
C ALA A 37 7.72 -4.58 -7.92
N ASN A 38 7.93 -3.27 -7.74
CA ASN A 38 7.68 -2.59 -6.46
C ASN A 38 6.62 -1.49 -6.51
N VAL A 39 6.32 -0.95 -7.69
CA VAL A 39 5.36 0.15 -7.84
C VAL A 39 4.48 -0.02 -9.07
N ALA A 40 3.26 0.49 -9.01
CA ALA A 40 2.37 0.65 -10.16
C ALA A 40 1.89 2.10 -10.23
N ILE A 41 1.85 2.66 -11.45
CA ILE A 41 1.35 4.00 -11.71
C ILE A 41 -0.06 3.86 -12.25
N VAL A 42 -1.02 4.40 -11.51
CA VAL A 42 -2.44 4.32 -11.84
C VAL A 42 -2.90 5.69 -12.30
N GLU A 43 -3.53 5.73 -13.46
CA GLU A 43 -4.28 6.88 -13.95
C GLU A 43 -5.77 6.60 -13.74
N PHE A 44 -6.44 7.45 -12.97
CA PHE A 44 -7.89 7.36 -12.76
C PHE A 44 -8.63 8.23 -13.76
N ASP A 45 -9.79 7.76 -14.22
CA ASP A 45 -10.57 8.45 -15.23
C ASP A 45 -11.25 9.70 -14.65
N LYS A 46 -11.96 9.56 -13.52
CA LYS A 46 -12.78 10.64 -12.93
C LYS A 46 -12.54 10.88 -11.43
N LEU A 47 -11.57 10.21 -10.81
CA LEU A 47 -11.41 10.26 -9.35
C LEU A 47 -11.20 11.69 -8.80
N PHE A 48 -10.45 12.52 -9.52
CA PHE A 48 -10.16 13.90 -9.12
C PHE A 48 -11.33 14.87 -9.30
N GLU A 49 -12.33 14.51 -10.09
CA GLU A 49 -13.53 15.32 -10.30
C GLU A 49 -14.51 15.18 -9.12
N LYS A 50 -14.33 14.16 -8.27
CA LYS A 50 -15.19 13.90 -7.12
C LYS A 50 -14.79 14.80 -5.94
N GLU A 51 -15.80 15.40 -5.32
CA GLU A 51 -15.66 16.02 -4.00
C GLU A 51 -15.14 14.95 -3.03
N TYR A 52 -14.13 15.27 -2.23
CA TYR A 52 -13.49 14.32 -1.30
C TYR A 52 -12.79 13.11 -1.92
N TYR A 53 -12.11 13.26 -3.07
CA TYR A 53 -11.22 12.22 -3.66
C TYR A 53 -10.25 11.56 -2.65
N ILE A 54 -9.88 12.30 -1.60
CA ILE A 54 -9.06 11.86 -0.46
C ILE A 54 -9.69 10.65 0.25
N ASN A 55 -11.00 10.67 0.53
CA ASN A 55 -11.70 9.59 1.21
C ASN A 55 -11.70 8.33 0.35
N TYR A 56 -11.93 8.48 -0.95
CA TYR A 56 -11.89 7.37 -1.90
C TYR A 56 -10.51 6.70 -1.97
N LEU A 57 -9.41 7.45 -1.89
CA LEU A 57 -8.07 6.84 -1.82
C LEU A 57 -7.84 6.08 -0.50
N GLN A 58 -8.42 6.54 0.60
CA GLN A 58 -8.37 5.81 1.87
C GLN A 58 -9.19 4.53 1.80
N ASP A 59 -10.38 4.57 1.21
CA ASP A 59 -11.21 3.39 0.95
C ASP A 59 -10.45 2.36 0.10
N ILE A 60 -9.81 2.79 -0.99
CA ILE A 60 -8.99 1.92 -1.84
C ILE A 60 -7.86 1.28 -1.02
N GLN A 61 -7.15 2.06 -0.19
CA GLN A 61 -6.08 1.52 0.65
C GLN A 61 -6.60 0.51 1.69
N PHE A 62 -7.81 0.68 2.19
CA PHE A 62 -8.44 -0.25 3.13
C PHE A 62 -8.89 -1.55 2.46
N ILE A 63 -9.43 -1.47 1.24
CA ILE A 63 -9.93 -2.61 0.46
C ILE A 63 -8.79 -3.52 -0.01
N LEU A 64 -7.69 -2.94 -0.48
CA LEU A 64 -6.59 -3.70 -1.08
C LEU A 64 -5.77 -4.49 -0.04
N GLY A 65 -5.50 -5.75 -0.34
CA GLY A 65 -4.58 -6.60 0.42
C GLY A 65 -3.13 -6.52 -0.09
N GLY A 66 -2.95 -6.32 -1.40
CA GLY A 66 -1.68 -6.30 -2.11
C GLY A 66 -1.00 -4.93 -2.19
N CYS A 67 -1.64 -3.85 -1.75
CA CYS A 67 -1.06 -2.50 -1.76
C CYS A 67 -0.55 -2.07 -0.38
N GLN A 68 0.72 -1.67 -0.30
CA GLN A 68 1.31 -1.17 0.94
C GLN A 68 1.03 0.32 1.17
N LYS A 69 1.03 1.12 0.10
CA LYS A 69 0.90 2.58 0.16
C LYS A 69 0.34 3.17 -1.11
N ILE A 70 -0.35 4.29 -0.98
CA ILE A 70 -0.74 5.15 -2.10
C ILE A 70 -0.02 6.48 -2.00
N VAL A 71 0.52 6.94 -3.12
CA VAL A 71 1.47 8.04 -3.21
C VAL A 71 0.97 9.07 -4.22
N LYS A 72 0.85 10.32 -3.76
CA LYS A 72 0.54 11.45 -4.64
C LYS A 72 1.78 11.81 -5.46
N LEU A 73 1.66 11.81 -6.77
CA LEU A 73 2.76 12.11 -7.69
C LEU A 73 2.92 13.61 -7.92
N TYR A 74 4.18 14.05 -8.03
CA TYR A 74 4.55 15.45 -8.24
C TYR A 74 5.41 15.66 -9.49
N ASP A 75 6.32 14.74 -9.79
CA ASP A 75 7.18 14.84 -10.97
C ASP A 75 7.70 13.47 -11.38
N PHE A 76 8.33 13.43 -12.55
CA PHE A 76 8.99 12.27 -13.14
C PHE A 76 10.38 12.64 -13.67
N ILE A 77 11.34 11.74 -13.53
CA ILE A 77 12.70 11.87 -14.07
C ILE A 77 13.00 10.66 -14.94
N HIS A 78 13.24 10.89 -16.24
CA HIS A 78 13.61 9.83 -17.18
C HIS A 78 14.87 9.07 -16.72
N ILE A 79 14.87 7.75 -16.90
CA ILE A 79 15.91 6.85 -16.36
C ILE A 79 17.33 7.26 -16.77
N GLN A 80 17.49 7.76 -18.01
CA GLN A 80 18.76 8.22 -18.53
C GLN A 80 19.38 9.36 -17.71
N THR A 81 18.56 10.29 -17.19
CA THR A 81 19.07 11.38 -16.34
C THR A 81 19.62 10.83 -15.02
N ILE A 82 18.99 9.78 -14.47
CA ILE A 82 19.47 9.13 -13.25
C ILE A 82 20.78 8.38 -13.52
N ARG A 83 20.86 7.62 -14.62
CA ARG A 83 22.08 6.90 -15.03
C ARG A 83 23.25 7.84 -15.32
N GLU A 84 22.99 9.01 -15.91
CA GLU A 84 24.02 10.03 -16.12
C GLU A 84 24.47 10.71 -14.82
N ALA A 85 23.55 10.93 -13.87
CA ALA A 85 23.84 11.54 -12.57
C ALA A 85 24.51 10.57 -11.59
N PHE A 86 24.28 9.27 -11.76
CA PHE A 86 24.78 8.21 -10.89
C PHE A 86 25.23 6.99 -11.73
N PRO A 87 26.27 7.11 -12.57
CA PRO A 87 26.77 5.98 -13.32
C PRO A 87 27.55 5.02 -12.42
N PHE A 88 27.66 3.75 -12.82
CA PHE A 88 28.58 2.81 -12.16
C PHE A 88 30.03 3.29 -12.19
N ASN A 89 30.45 3.84 -13.33
CA ASN A 89 31.80 4.35 -13.55
C ASN A 89 31.73 5.81 -13.99
N ILE A 90 32.48 6.68 -13.32
CA ILE A 90 32.54 8.10 -13.65
C ILE A 90 33.52 8.30 -14.80
N GLY A 91 33.00 8.42 -16.03
CA GLY A 91 33.84 8.79 -17.18
C GLY A 91 34.20 10.28 -17.20
N LYS A 92 33.18 11.16 -17.16
CA LYS A 92 33.38 12.62 -17.17
C LYS A 92 32.56 13.28 -16.05
N PHE A 93 33.25 13.77 -15.02
CA PHE A 93 32.62 14.37 -13.84
C PHE A 93 31.69 15.54 -14.20
N SER A 94 32.05 16.38 -15.17
CA SER A 94 31.20 17.50 -15.60
C SER A 94 29.85 17.05 -16.18
N LYS A 95 29.74 15.86 -16.78
CA LYS A 95 28.46 15.31 -17.26
C LYS A 95 27.59 14.90 -16.07
N VAL A 96 28.20 14.21 -15.10
CA VAL A 96 27.55 13.78 -13.85
C VAL A 96 27.00 14.99 -13.09
N GLU A 97 27.79 16.05 -12.95
CA GLU A 97 27.39 17.28 -12.27
C GLU A 97 26.21 17.97 -12.97
N LYS A 98 26.26 18.08 -14.30
CA LYS A 98 25.13 18.63 -15.09
C LYS A 98 23.86 17.82 -14.90
N ALA A 99 23.94 16.48 -14.91
CA ALA A 99 22.78 15.62 -14.69
C ALA A 99 22.23 15.74 -13.26
N ARG A 100 23.09 15.77 -12.24
CA ARG A 100 22.69 16.03 -10.84
C ARG A 100 22.04 17.40 -10.66
N LYS A 101 22.53 18.42 -11.36
CA LYS A 101 21.92 19.76 -11.36
C LYS A 101 20.48 19.72 -11.90
N LYS A 102 20.22 18.99 -12.99
CA LYS A 102 18.85 18.79 -13.52
C LYS A 102 17.91 18.18 -12.47
N ILE A 103 18.38 17.18 -11.73
CA ILE A 103 17.60 16.55 -10.64
C ILE A 103 17.32 17.59 -9.53
N ASN A 104 18.34 18.34 -9.11
CA ASN A 104 18.20 19.37 -8.08
C ASN A 104 17.24 20.50 -8.50
N ASP A 105 17.28 20.92 -9.76
CA ASP A 105 16.39 21.96 -10.28
C ASP A 105 14.92 21.51 -10.27
N LYS A 106 14.66 20.22 -10.57
CA LYS A 106 13.33 19.62 -10.39
C LYS A 106 12.93 19.59 -8.92
N LEU A 107 13.78 19.06 -8.03
CA LEU A 107 13.53 19.02 -6.58
C LEU A 107 13.23 20.42 -6.02
N LYS A 108 13.97 21.44 -6.44
CA LYS A 108 13.76 22.82 -5.98
C LYS A 108 12.36 23.35 -6.30
N LYS A 109 11.77 22.94 -7.44
CA LYS A 109 10.43 23.36 -7.87
C LYS A 109 9.33 22.64 -7.09
N LEU A 110 9.52 21.34 -6.83
CA LEU A 110 8.49 20.50 -6.22
C LEU A 110 8.51 20.48 -4.68
N LEU A 111 9.59 20.93 -4.03
CA LEU A 111 9.71 20.79 -2.56
C LEU A 111 8.73 21.66 -1.77
N VAL A 112 8.76 22.97 -1.97
CA VAL A 112 7.96 23.93 -1.17
C VAL A 112 7.15 24.85 -2.08
N GLY A 113 5.84 24.90 -1.84
CA GLY A 113 4.87 25.72 -2.56
C GLY A 113 3.48 25.08 -2.52
N ARG A 114 2.45 25.82 -2.94
CA ARG A 114 1.04 25.37 -2.85
C ARG A 114 0.81 23.95 -3.40
N ASP A 115 1.46 23.64 -4.53
CA ASP A 115 1.39 22.35 -5.21
C ASP A 115 2.66 21.49 -5.00
N GLY A 116 3.47 21.83 -4.00
CA GLY A 116 4.69 21.10 -3.64
C GLY A 116 4.45 19.97 -2.66
N ILE A 117 5.51 19.20 -2.39
CA ILE A 117 5.54 18.16 -1.36
C ILE A 117 5.18 18.77 0.00
N PHE A 118 5.74 19.94 0.30
CA PHE A 118 5.37 20.77 1.44
C PHE A 118 4.55 21.97 0.94
N PRO A 119 3.24 22.04 1.26
CA PRO A 119 2.33 23.06 0.71
C PRO A 119 2.71 24.51 1.03
N LYS A 120 3.46 24.72 2.11
CA LYS A 120 3.96 26.01 2.57
C LYS A 120 5.33 25.84 3.23
N VAL A 121 5.95 26.96 3.56
CA VAL A 121 7.16 26.97 4.39
C VAL A 121 6.75 26.64 5.83
N TYR A 122 7.50 25.74 6.46
CA TYR A 122 7.41 25.45 7.88
C TYR A 122 8.75 25.76 8.54
N GLU A 123 8.72 26.16 9.81
CA GLU A 123 9.92 26.37 10.65
C GLU A 123 10.75 25.07 10.72
N ASP A 124 10.08 23.98 11.05
CA ASP A 124 10.65 22.64 11.16
C ASP A 124 9.96 21.66 10.20
N ILE A 125 10.77 20.97 9.39
CA ILE A 125 10.34 19.81 8.60
C ILE A 125 11.11 18.55 8.99
N PHE A 126 10.40 17.42 8.97
CA PHE A 126 10.98 16.09 9.12
C PHE A 126 10.57 15.20 7.94
N PHE A 127 11.53 14.60 7.23
CA PHE A 127 11.19 13.75 6.09
C PHE A 127 11.96 12.44 6.06
N ALA A 128 11.46 11.47 5.32
CA ALA A 128 12.17 10.25 4.99
C ALA A 128 12.20 10.08 3.47
N VAL A 129 13.31 9.57 2.93
CA VAL A 129 13.44 9.26 1.51
C VAL A 129 13.36 7.76 1.33
N SER A 130 12.36 7.29 0.60
CA SER A 130 12.17 5.88 0.26
C SER A 130 12.43 5.65 -1.22
N ILE A 131 13.35 4.73 -1.53
CA ILE A 131 13.65 4.34 -2.90
C ILE A 131 13.07 2.95 -3.15
N TYR A 132 12.13 2.87 -4.09
CA TYR A 132 11.58 1.61 -4.57
C TYR A 132 12.20 1.32 -5.94
N PRO A 133 13.24 0.46 -6.02
CA PRO A 133 13.88 0.11 -7.29
C PRO A 133 12.96 -0.77 -8.15
N ASN A 134 13.39 -1.13 -9.37
CA ASN A 134 12.73 -2.21 -10.09
C ASN A 134 12.88 -3.53 -9.30
N PHE A 135 14.11 -3.89 -8.94
CA PHE A 135 14.40 -5.03 -8.07
C PHE A 135 15.40 -4.66 -6.96
N TYR A 136 15.19 -5.17 -5.74
CA TYR A 136 16.08 -4.89 -4.59
C TYR A 136 17.41 -5.63 -4.64
N ASP A 137 17.47 -6.73 -5.38
CA ASP A 137 18.67 -7.54 -5.56
C ASP A 137 19.61 -7.00 -6.65
N ASP A 138 19.15 -6.04 -7.46
CA ASP A 138 19.95 -5.38 -8.50
C ASP A 138 21.21 -4.70 -7.92
N ASP A 139 22.33 -4.93 -8.59
CA ASP A 139 23.62 -4.30 -8.34
C ASP A 139 23.55 -2.78 -8.40
N TYR A 140 22.76 -2.22 -9.32
CA TYR A 140 22.59 -0.78 -9.41
C TYR A 140 21.91 -0.22 -8.16
N TYR A 141 20.91 -0.91 -7.62
CA TYR A 141 20.28 -0.51 -6.38
C TYR A 141 21.28 -0.52 -5.21
N LYS A 142 21.94 -1.66 -4.99
CA LYS A 142 22.86 -1.89 -3.87
C LYS A 142 24.10 -0.99 -3.90
N LYS A 143 24.71 -0.85 -5.08
CA LYS A 143 26.01 -0.16 -5.23
C LYS A 143 25.83 1.32 -5.50
N ILE A 144 24.75 1.73 -6.15
CA ILE A 144 24.57 3.12 -6.62
C ILE A 144 23.43 3.82 -5.90
N LEU A 145 22.21 3.29 -5.96
CA LEU A 145 21.05 4.01 -5.42
C LEU A 145 21.13 4.18 -3.90
N VAL A 146 21.44 3.10 -3.17
CA VAL A 146 21.55 3.13 -1.71
C VAL A 146 22.76 3.93 -1.25
N LYS A 147 23.91 3.80 -1.92
CA LYS A 147 25.19 4.37 -1.45
C LYS A 147 25.44 5.80 -1.91
N HIS A 148 24.85 6.23 -3.03
CA HIS A 148 25.14 7.53 -3.64
C HIS A 148 23.88 8.36 -3.89
N PHE A 149 22.82 7.77 -4.43
CA PHE A 149 21.59 8.53 -4.71
C PHE A 149 20.85 8.91 -3.43
N LEU A 150 20.65 7.98 -2.49
CA LEU A 150 19.98 8.25 -1.22
C LEU A 150 20.68 9.36 -0.39
N PRO A 151 22.01 9.33 -0.15
CA PRO A 151 22.69 10.44 0.52
C PRO A 151 22.56 11.77 -0.23
N PHE A 152 22.66 11.74 -1.56
CA PHE A 152 22.45 12.92 -2.39
C PHE A 152 21.05 13.51 -2.17
N LEU A 153 20.00 12.69 -2.19
CA LEU A 153 18.63 13.15 -1.96
C LEU A 153 18.46 13.74 -0.55
N ASN A 154 18.89 13.02 0.48
CA ASN A 154 18.79 13.47 1.86
C ASN A 154 19.44 14.83 2.09
N GLU A 155 20.67 15.02 1.59
CA GLU A 155 21.37 16.28 1.74
C GLU A 155 20.77 17.41 0.90
N ASN A 156 20.45 17.16 -0.36
CA ASN A 156 19.96 18.22 -1.25
C ASN A 156 18.56 18.66 -0.86
N ILE A 157 17.65 17.74 -0.49
CA ILE A 157 16.31 18.11 -0.02
C ILE A 157 16.41 18.98 1.23
N SER A 158 17.23 18.59 2.21
CA SER A 158 17.47 19.38 3.43
C SER A 158 18.03 20.78 3.11
N LYS A 159 19.06 20.86 2.25
CA LYS A 159 19.66 22.14 1.83
C LYS A 159 18.66 23.03 1.06
N LEU A 160 17.85 22.44 0.19
CA LEU A 160 16.87 23.17 -0.63
C LEU A 160 15.72 23.71 0.23
N ALA A 161 15.20 22.91 1.18
CA ALA A 161 14.20 23.37 2.12
C ALA A 161 14.69 24.55 2.97
N LYS A 162 15.93 24.47 3.48
CA LYS A 162 16.55 25.59 4.21
C LYS A 162 16.66 26.87 3.40
N LYS A 163 17.08 26.75 2.13
CA LYS A 163 17.12 27.88 1.19
C LYS A 163 15.74 28.49 0.89
N LYS A 164 14.65 27.77 1.18
CA LYS A 164 13.26 28.21 1.00
C LYS A 164 12.64 28.80 2.28
N GLY A 165 13.41 28.92 3.37
CA GLY A 165 12.98 29.57 4.61
C GLY A 165 12.71 28.63 5.78
N THR A 166 12.91 27.32 5.62
CA THR A 166 12.82 26.37 6.74
C THR A 166 14.08 26.44 7.61
N GLU A 167 13.92 26.61 8.92
CA GLU A 167 15.04 26.70 9.85
C GLU A 167 15.69 25.31 10.03
N LYS A 168 14.86 24.29 10.28
CA LYS A 168 15.31 22.92 10.53
C LYS A 168 14.69 21.95 9.54
N ALA A 169 15.55 21.37 8.70
CA ALA A 169 15.17 20.32 7.76
C ALA A 169 15.90 19.02 8.09
N ILE A 170 15.24 18.14 8.86
CA ILE A 170 15.81 16.86 9.33
C ILE A 170 15.29 15.73 8.45
N TYR A 171 16.16 14.76 8.14
CA TYR A 171 15.76 13.53 7.49
C TYR A 171 15.98 12.30 8.37
N PHE A 172 15.14 11.29 8.15
CA PHE A 172 15.30 9.97 8.75
C PHE A 172 16.65 9.35 8.34
N ARG A 173 17.44 8.95 9.34
CA ARG A 173 18.76 8.35 9.12
C ARG A 173 18.67 6.83 9.19
N TYR A 174 18.72 6.19 8.03
CA TYR A 174 18.81 4.75 7.96
C TYR A 174 20.08 4.19 8.63
N PRO A 175 20.05 2.96 9.15
CA PRO A 175 21.22 2.34 9.76
C PRO A 175 22.39 2.25 8.77
N ARG A 176 23.56 2.76 9.16
CA ARG A 176 24.78 2.76 8.32
C ARG A 176 25.17 1.36 7.85
N LYS A 177 24.93 0.32 8.67
CA LYS A 177 25.21 -1.07 8.31
C LYS A 177 24.41 -1.53 7.08
N ASN A 178 23.13 -1.15 7.00
CA ASN A 178 22.25 -1.49 5.88
C ASN A 178 22.67 -0.76 4.60
N ILE A 179 22.97 0.54 4.71
CA ILE A 179 23.47 1.34 3.58
C ILE A 179 24.77 0.74 3.02
N ARG A 180 25.72 0.37 3.90
CA ARG A 180 27.00 -0.24 3.49
C ARG A 180 26.80 -1.58 2.78
N ARG A 181 25.90 -2.43 3.31
CA ARG A 181 25.54 -3.72 2.70
C ARG A 181 24.79 -3.56 1.37
N GLY A 182 24.15 -2.41 1.15
CA GLY A 182 23.28 -2.17 0.00
C GLY A 182 21.90 -2.81 0.13
N ASP A 183 21.61 -3.41 1.29
CA ASP A 183 20.35 -4.07 1.60
C ASP A 183 19.55 -3.19 2.56
N LEU A 184 18.84 -2.25 1.94
CA LEU A 184 18.06 -1.25 2.63
C LEU A 184 16.59 -1.42 2.29
N ASN A 185 15.77 -1.70 3.29
CA ASN A 185 14.33 -1.61 3.08
C ASN A 185 13.90 -0.14 3.15
N PRO A 186 12.97 0.30 2.29
CA PRO A 186 12.30 1.59 2.44
C PRO A 186 11.58 1.72 3.78
N ILE A 187 11.03 2.90 4.06
CA ILE A 187 10.21 3.08 5.26
C ILE A 187 9.04 2.10 5.22
N PHE A 188 8.94 1.19 6.18
CA PHE A 188 7.76 0.32 6.30
C PHE A 188 6.52 1.11 6.74
N PRO A 189 5.29 0.66 6.40
CA PRO A 189 4.06 1.36 6.80
C PRO A 189 3.96 1.64 8.31
N HIS A 190 4.40 0.72 9.18
CA HIS A 190 4.52 0.96 10.62
C HIS A 190 5.34 2.21 10.95
N HIS A 191 6.52 2.39 10.33
CA HIS A 191 7.35 3.56 10.56
C HIS A 191 6.72 4.84 9.99
N PHE A 192 6.00 4.74 8.87
CA PHE A 192 5.24 5.88 8.33
C PHE A 192 4.23 6.41 9.34
N ILE A 193 3.52 5.52 10.02
CA ILE A 193 2.56 5.85 11.09
C ILE A 193 3.30 6.37 12.34
N THR A 194 4.30 5.63 12.85
CA THR A 194 5.04 5.98 14.07
C THR A 194 5.72 7.35 14.00
N TYR A 195 6.26 7.73 12.83
CA TYR A 195 6.91 9.02 12.64
C TYR A 195 5.95 10.11 12.15
N GLU A 196 4.66 9.79 12.00
CA GLU A 196 3.59 10.68 11.56
C GLU A 196 3.91 11.37 10.22
N LEU A 197 4.45 10.58 9.28
CA LEU A 197 4.94 11.08 7.98
C LEU A 197 3.84 11.56 7.03
N PHE A 198 2.57 11.49 7.46
CA PHE A 198 1.40 12.05 6.78
C PHE A 198 1.15 13.53 7.12
N LYS A 199 1.62 14.03 8.27
CA LYS A 199 1.41 15.44 8.70
C LYS A 199 1.97 16.43 7.70
N GLU A 200 1.41 17.63 7.55
CA GLU A 200 1.81 18.52 6.45
C GLU A 200 3.30 18.90 6.43
N ASN A 201 3.90 19.13 7.61
CA ASN A 201 5.33 19.44 7.80
C ASN A 201 6.22 18.19 7.89
N ARG A 202 5.64 17.01 7.69
CA ARG A 202 6.35 15.73 7.62
C ARG A 202 6.07 15.03 6.31
N ALA A 203 7.01 14.22 5.83
CA ALA A 203 6.80 13.52 4.57
C ALA A 203 7.63 12.26 4.47
N GLU A 204 7.03 11.18 3.98
CA GLU A 204 7.79 10.21 3.22
C GLU A 204 7.79 10.62 1.75
N ILE A 205 8.98 10.87 1.22
CA ILE A 205 9.20 11.21 -0.19
C ILE A 205 9.65 9.93 -0.90
N ILE A 206 8.83 9.47 -1.82
CA ILE A 206 9.05 8.24 -2.58
C ILE A 206 9.69 8.56 -3.93
N PHE A 207 10.73 7.79 -4.25
CA PHE A 207 11.36 7.69 -5.56
C PHE A 207 11.09 6.28 -6.08
N GLY A 208 10.02 6.12 -6.85
CA GLY A 208 9.59 4.85 -7.42
C GLY A 208 10.15 4.66 -8.82
N PHE A 209 10.95 3.62 -9.02
CA PHE A 209 11.59 3.31 -10.29
C PHE A 209 10.75 2.36 -11.12
N THR A 210 10.63 2.68 -12.40
CA THR A 210 10.16 1.82 -13.49
C THR A 210 11.24 1.75 -14.57
N GLU A 211 10.99 1.05 -15.67
CA GLU A 211 11.91 1.04 -16.81
C GLU A 211 12.05 2.41 -17.46
N GLU A 212 10.96 3.19 -17.48
CA GLU A 212 10.90 4.55 -18.05
C GLU A 212 11.70 5.56 -17.22
N GLY A 213 11.67 5.44 -15.90
CA GLY A 213 12.33 6.40 -15.03
C GLY A 213 11.93 6.34 -13.58
N VAL A 214 11.90 7.51 -12.94
CA VAL A 214 11.70 7.67 -11.51
C VAL A 214 10.56 8.64 -11.26
N TYR A 215 9.49 8.13 -10.69
CA TYR A 215 8.39 8.92 -10.18
C TYR A 215 8.72 9.46 -8.79
N ILE A 216 8.46 10.74 -8.59
CA ILE A 216 8.65 11.44 -7.32
C ILE A 216 7.28 11.72 -6.74
N GLY A 217 7.08 11.24 -5.51
CA GLY A 217 5.80 11.37 -4.84
C GLY A 217 5.90 11.56 -3.33
N ARG A 218 4.80 11.98 -2.72
CA ARG A 218 4.61 12.01 -1.27
C ARG A 218 3.63 10.90 -0.89
N THR A 219 3.99 10.05 0.07
CA THR A 219 3.05 9.04 0.61
C THR A 219 1.82 9.76 1.15
N PHE A 220 0.66 9.40 0.62
CA PHE A 220 -0.62 9.98 1.01
C PHE A 220 -1.28 9.13 2.09
N THR A 221 -1.36 7.81 1.87
CA THR A 221 -1.87 6.84 2.85
C THR A 221 -1.08 5.54 2.78
N SER A 222 -1.19 4.72 3.82
CA SER A 222 -0.56 3.40 3.89
C SER A 222 -1.48 2.37 4.51
N ASP A 223 -1.21 1.10 4.22
CA ASP A 223 -1.73 -0.03 4.98
C ASP A 223 -1.39 0.10 6.47
N ASP A 224 -2.26 -0.43 7.34
CA ASP A 224 -1.99 -0.59 8.77
C ASP A 224 -1.64 -2.06 9.09
N PRO A 225 -0.34 -2.42 9.05
CA PRO A 225 0.09 -3.77 9.39
C PRO A 225 -0.09 -4.09 10.87
N ASN A 226 -0.12 -3.08 11.76
CA ASN A 226 -0.32 -3.32 13.19
C ASN A 226 -1.77 -3.71 13.47
N PHE A 227 -2.72 -3.05 12.82
CA PHE A 227 -4.13 -3.43 12.86
C PHE A 227 -4.32 -4.86 12.35
N LYS A 228 -3.85 -5.16 11.13
CA LYS A 228 -3.96 -6.51 10.54
C LYS A 228 -3.31 -7.58 11.41
N ARG A 229 -2.14 -7.29 12.00
CA ARG A 229 -1.46 -8.19 12.94
C ARG A 229 -2.26 -8.38 14.23
N LYS A 230 -2.81 -7.31 14.81
CA LYS A 230 -3.65 -7.39 16.02
C LYS A 230 -4.83 -8.33 15.78
N ILE A 231 -5.51 -8.18 14.65
CA ILE A 231 -6.64 -9.05 14.28
C ILE A 231 -6.21 -10.51 14.07
N ASP A 232 -5.12 -10.76 13.33
CA ASP A 232 -4.67 -12.13 13.06
C ASP A 232 -4.08 -12.85 14.29
N GLU A 233 -3.30 -12.15 15.13
CA GLU A 233 -2.59 -12.78 16.24
C GLU A 233 -3.42 -12.89 17.51
N LYS A 234 -4.37 -11.95 17.75
CA LYS A 234 -5.12 -11.90 19.01
C LYS A 234 -6.51 -12.52 18.96
N ARG A 235 -6.98 -12.99 17.80
CA ARG A 235 -8.27 -13.67 17.72
C ARG A 235 -8.32 -14.89 18.66
N PRO A 236 -9.45 -15.16 19.34
CA PRO A 236 -9.54 -16.21 20.35
C PRO A 236 -9.17 -17.61 19.84
N PHE A 237 -9.50 -17.93 18.58
CA PHE A 237 -9.26 -19.24 17.99
C PHE A 237 -8.38 -19.11 16.75
N LYS A 238 -7.11 -19.48 16.86
CA LYS A 238 -6.14 -19.52 15.76
C LYS A 238 -5.57 -20.93 15.62
N ASP A 239 -5.45 -21.39 14.38
CA ASP A 239 -4.71 -22.60 14.04
C ASP A 239 -3.58 -22.22 13.08
N PHE A 240 -2.33 -22.40 13.52
CA PHE A 240 -1.15 -22.02 12.74
C PHE A 240 -0.93 -22.90 11.51
N LYS A 241 -1.43 -24.14 11.50
CA LYS A 241 -1.18 -25.08 10.39
C LYS A 241 -2.02 -24.76 9.15
N SER A 242 -3.15 -24.07 9.31
CA SER A 242 -4.12 -23.81 8.24
C SER A 242 -4.44 -22.33 8.04
N ALA A 243 -3.67 -21.41 8.63
CA ALA A 243 -3.95 -19.98 8.56
C ALA A 243 -3.39 -19.34 7.28
N ILE A 244 -4.28 -18.72 6.49
CA ILE A 244 -3.87 -17.74 5.47
C ILE A 244 -3.60 -16.37 6.11
N SER A 245 -2.82 -15.53 5.44
CA SER A 245 -2.57 -14.15 5.91
C SER A 245 -3.78 -13.23 5.67
N PRO A 246 -3.98 -12.18 6.49
CA PRO A 246 -4.99 -11.14 6.25
C PRO A 246 -4.97 -10.55 4.83
N LYS A 247 -3.75 -10.29 4.31
CA LYS A 247 -3.56 -9.69 3.00
C LYS A 247 -4.04 -10.62 1.88
N LEU A 248 -3.78 -11.92 2.02
CA LEU A 248 -4.25 -12.92 1.07
C LEU A 248 -5.76 -13.08 1.13
N ALA A 249 -6.37 -13.08 2.31
CA ALA A 249 -7.82 -13.11 2.46
C ALA A 249 -8.49 -11.93 1.73
N LEU A 250 -7.98 -10.72 1.91
CA LEU A 250 -8.46 -9.51 1.20
C LEU A 250 -8.31 -9.64 -0.32
N MET A 251 -7.14 -10.09 -0.81
CA MET A 251 -6.93 -10.31 -2.24
C MET A 251 -7.92 -11.34 -2.81
N MET A 252 -8.16 -12.45 -2.12
CA MET A 252 -9.13 -13.46 -2.53
C MET A 252 -10.56 -12.89 -2.65
N LEU A 253 -10.99 -12.08 -1.67
CA LEU A 253 -12.30 -11.41 -1.71
C LEU A 253 -12.38 -10.41 -2.86
N ASN A 254 -11.30 -9.67 -3.12
CA ASN A 254 -11.24 -8.73 -4.24
C ASN A 254 -11.29 -9.42 -5.60
N PHE A 255 -10.79 -10.65 -5.73
CA PHE A 255 -10.92 -11.45 -6.95
C PHE A 255 -12.33 -12.00 -7.21
N LEU A 256 -13.27 -11.85 -6.28
CA LEU A 256 -14.70 -12.06 -6.57
C LEU A 256 -15.26 -10.94 -7.46
N ASN A 257 -14.55 -9.83 -7.63
CA ASN A 257 -14.97 -8.66 -8.42
C ASN A 257 -16.26 -7.99 -7.90
N LEU A 258 -16.58 -8.21 -6.63
CA LEU A 258 -17.73 -7.62 -5.92
C LEU A 258 -17.29 -6.36 -5.15
N PHE A 259 -16.94 -5.29 -5.86
CA PHE A 259 -16.46 -4.05 -5.23
C PHE A 259 -17.58 -3.09 -4.80
N GLU A 260 -18.71 -3.11 -5.50
CA GLU A 260 -19.84 -2.22 -5.23
C GLU A 260 -20.87 -2.85 -4.30
N ARG A 261 -21.43 -2.05 -3.39
CA ARG A 261 -22.51 -2.43 -2.45
C ARG A 261 -22.23 -3.74 -1.71
N ARG A 262 -21.02 -3.90 -1.16
CA ARG A 262 -20.57 -5.12 -0.49
C ARG A 262 -21.51 -5.58 0.62
N GLU A 263 -22.15 -4.65 1.32
CA GLU A 263 -23.19 -4.87 2.33
C GLU A 263 -24.43 -5.62 1.81
N GLU A 264 -24.64 -5.67 0.51
CA GLU A 264 -25.71 -6.42 -0.12
C GLU A 264 -25.26 -7.77 -0.65
N LYS A 265 -23.94 -7.94 -0.84
CA LYS A 265 -23.34 -9.10 -1.48
C LYS A 265 -23.18 -10.27 -0.53
N LYS A 266 -23.73 -11.42 -0.94
CA LYS A 266 -23.69 -12.68 -0.20
C LYS A 266 -22.54 -13.55 -0.71
N VAL A 267 -21.55 -13.79 0.13
CA VAL A 267 -20.39 -14.62 -0.23
C VAL A 267 -20.31 -15.85 0.67
N LEU A 268 -19.84 -16.98 0.11
CA LEU A 268 -19.72 -18.25 0.81
C LEU A 268 -18.26 -18.71 0.89
N ASP A 269 -17.82 -19.07 2.10
CA ASP A 269 -16.63 -19.91 2.30
C ASP A 269 -17.06 -21.34 2.71
N PRO A 270 -17.05 -22.32 1.77
CA PRO A 270 -17.57 -23.66 2.05
C PRO A 270 -16.64 -24.51 2.94
N PHE A 271 -15.44 -24.02 3.27
CA PHE A 271 -14.46 -24.66 4.14
C PHE A 271 -13.90 -23.66 5.15
N VAL A 272 -14.81 -23.04 5.92
CA VAL A 272 -14.54 -21.81 6.68
C VAL A 272 -13.46 -21.97 7.75
N GLY A 273 -13.25 -23.18 8.28
CA GLY A 273 -12.24 -23.44 9.29
C GLY A 273 -12.40 -22.53 10.52
N ASN A 274 -11.34 -21.86 10.94
CA ASN A 274 -11.41 -20.87 12.03
C ASN A 274 -11.79 -19.45 11.55
N GLY A 275 -12.23 -19.31 10.30
CA GLY A 275 -12.91 -18.11 9.81
C GLY A 275 -12.02 -16.98 9.38
N MET A 276 -10.79 -17.22 8.91
CA MET A 276 -9.92 -16.11 8.47
C MET A 276 -10.51 -15.33 7.29
N ILE A 277 -10.95 -16.02 6.23
CA ILE A 277 -11.60 -15.35 5.09
C ILE A 277 -12.88 -14.69 5.56
N ALA A 278 -13.71 -15.41 6.31
CA ALA A 278 -14.98 -14.91 6.82
C ALA A 278 -14.83 -13.63 7.66
N LEU A 279 -13.79 -13.56 8.50
CA LEU A 279 -13.50 -12.40 9.33
C LEU A 279 -13.22 -11.15 8.49
N TRP A 280 -12.30 -11.26 7.51
CA TRP A 280 -11.97 -10.15 6.62
C TRP A 280 -13.12 -9.84 5.65
N SER A 281 -13.96 -10.82 5.31
CA SER A 281 -15.17 -10.66 4.52
C SER A 281 -16.20 -9.78 5.24
N VAL A 282 -16.51 -10.10 6.51
CA VAL A 282 -17.36 -9.27 7.37
C VAL A 282 -16.79 -7.86 7.51
N MET A 283 -15.47 -7.74 7.74
CA MET A 283 -14.80 -6.44 7.87
C MET A 283 -14.79 -5.61 6.57
N GLN A 284 -14.92 -6.26 5.41
CA GLN A 284 -15.12 -5.59 4.11
C GLN A 284 -16.59 -5.30 3.80
N GLY A 285 -17.50 -5.58 4.75
CA GLY A 285 -18.92 -5.29 4.66
C GLY A 285 -19.78 -6.42 4.08
N PHE A 286 -19.20 -7.54 3.62
CA PHE A 286 -19.97 -8.60 2.97
C PHE A 286 -20.96 -9.32 3.91
N LYS A 287 -22.12 -9.71 3.36
CA LYS A 287 -23.00 -10.72 3.98
C LYS A 287 -22.35 -12.09 3.85
N THR A 288 -21.57 -12.45 4.87
CA THR A 288 -20.67 -13.60 4.81
C THR A 288 -21.36 -14.85 5.34
N TYR A 289 -21.30 -15.92 4.57
CA TYR A 289 -21.75 -17.26 4.94
C TYR A 289 -20.57 -18.23 4.94
N GLY A 290 -20.66 -19.28 5.75
CA GLY A 290 -19.63 -20.31 5.75
C GLY A 290 -20.14 -21.67 6.18
N SER A 291 -19.41 -22.71 5.76
CA SER A 291 -19.65 -24.07 6.22
C SER A 291 -18.36 -24.79 6.57
N ASP A 292 -18.47 -25.77 7.45
CA ASP A 292 -17.42 -26.73 7.76
C ASP A 292 -18.09 -28.02 8.24
N ILE A 293 -17.44 -29.17 8.00
CA ILE A 293 -17.91 -30.45 8.51
C ILE A 293 -17.69 -30.56 10.03
N ASP A 294 -16.70 -29.85 10.56
CA ASP A 294 -16.40 -29.81 11.99
C ASP A 294 -17.15 -28.66 12.68
N ASN A 295 -18.11 -29.02 13.53
CA ASN A 295 -18.90 -28.05 14.32
C ASN A 295 -18.03 -27.16 15.22
N THR A 296 -16.86 -27.63 15.63
CA THR A 296 -15.89 -26.84 16.40
C THR A 296 -15.40 -25.64 15.59
N LYS A 297 -15.14 -25.83 14.29
CA LYS A 297 -14.68 -24.77 13.36
C LYS A 297 -15.74 -23.67 13.18
N ILE A 298 -16.99 -24.07 13.03
CA ILE A 298 -18.14 -23.14 13.00
C ILE A 298 -18.21 -22.31 14.28
N THR A 299 -18.16 -22.98 15.44
CA THR A 299 -18.20 -22.30 16.73
C THR A 299 -17.03 -21.33 16.91
N HIS A 300 -15.82 -21.72 16.49
CA HIS A 300 -14.63 -20.87 16.54
C HIS A 300 -14.76 -19.66 15.61
N THR A 301 -15.25 -19.85 14.38
CA THR A 301 -15.49 -18.78 13.42
C THR A 301 -16.44 -17.73 13.97
N ILE A 302 -17.59 -18.15 14.51
CA ILE A 302 -18.58 -17.23 15.11
C ILE A 302 -17.96 -16.45 16.27
N ARG A 303 -17.23 -17.14 17.17
CA ARG A 303 -16.55 -16.47 18.30
C ARG A 303 -15.48 -15.49 17.85
N ASN A 304 -14.71 -15.81 16.80
CA ASN A 304 -13.71 -14.91 16.23
C ASN A 304 -14.37 -13.66 15.63
N ILE A 305 -15.50 -13.81 14.92
CA ILE A 305 -16.25 -12.68 14.35
C ILE A 305 -16.80 -11.80 15.46
N ASN A 306 -17.50 -12.37 16.44
CA ASN A 306 -18.05 -11.60 17.56
C ASN A 306 -16.96 -10.87 18.34
N TRP A 307 -15.82 -11.53 18.60
CA TRP A 307 -14.67 -10.90 19.23
C TRP A 307 -14.14 -9.70 18.43
N MET A 308 -14.05 -9.82 17.10
CA MET A 308 -13.58 -8.70 16.27
C MET A 308 -14.57 -7.54 16.30
N LEU A 309 -15.87 -7.82 16.21
CA LEU A 309 -16.91 -6.79 16.28
C LEU A 309 -16.87 -6.07 17.63
N GLU A 310 -16.74 -6.80 18.73
CA GLU A 310 -16.59 -6.22 20.07
C GLU A 310 -15.30 -5.37 20.16
N LEU A 311 -14.17 -5.89 19.66
CA LEU A 311 -12.89 -5.19 19.66
C LEU A 311 -12.92 -3.86 18.88
N LEU A 312 -13.77 -3.79 17.85
CA LEU A 312 -13.93 -2.63 16.97
C LEU A 312 -15.11 -1.74 17.37
N GLU A 313 -15.85 -2.11 18.41
CA GLU A 313 -17.10 -1.42 18.83
C GLU A 313 -18.17 -1.40 17.72
N GLU A 314 -18.18 -2.43 16.86
CA GLU A 314 -19.14 -2.61 15.78
C GLU A 314 -20.38 -3.39 16.24
N PRO A 315 -21.55 -3.18 15.62
CA PRO A 315 -22.77 -3.88 15.98
C PRO A 315 -22.63 -5.39 15.72
N MET A 316 -23.13 -6.19 16.67
CA MET A 316 -23.19 -7.65 16.52
C MET A 316 -24.11 -8.03 15.36
N ILE A 317 -23.72 -9.05 14.59
CA ILE A 317 -24.53 -9.58 13.48
C ILE A 317 -25.72 -10.36 14.07
N PRO A 318 -26.97 -9.94 13.84
CA PRO A 318 -28.13 -10.66 14.32
C PRO A 318 -28.23 -12.03 13.68
N PHE A 319 -28.58 -13.04 14.49
CA PHE A 319 -28.77 -14.42 14.02
C PHE A 319 -27.56 -15.00 13.26
N ILE A 320 -26.33 -14.63 13.64
CA ILE A 320 -25.08 -15.09 13.00
C ILE A 320 -24.99 -16.63 12.83
N ASN A 321 -25.62 -17.39 13.72
CA ASN A 321 -25.69 -18.86 13.63
C ASN A 321 -26.39 -19.36 12.35
N ASN A 322 -27.22 -18.54 11.70
CA ASN A 322 -27.86 -18.89 10.42
C ASN A 322 -26.91 -18.74 9.22
N TYR A 323 -25.82 -18.00 9.40
CA TYR A 323 -24.84 -17.72 8.34
C TYR A 323 -23.73 -18.77 8.31
N PHE A 324 -23.45 -19.41 9.45
CA PHE A 324 -22.37 -20.40 9.59
C PHE A 324 -22.93 -21.75 10.01
N LEU A 325 -22.81 -22.74 9.11
CA LEU A 325 -23.50 -24.02 9.25
C LEU A 325 -22.53 -25.19 9.30
N THR A 326 -22.77 -26.13 10.22
CA THR A 326 -22.11 -27.42 10.19
C THR A 326 -22.69 -28.26 9.06
N SER A 327 -21.93 -28.45 7.98
CA SER A 327 -22.37 -29.16 6.79
C SER A 327 -21.17 -29.67 5.98
N ASP A 328 -21.32 -30.87 5.41
CA ASP A 328 -20.44 -31.31 4.33
C ASP A 328 -20.75 -30.50 3.06
N VAL A 329 -19.71 -30.17 2.29
CA VAL A 329 -19.81 -29.37 1.05
C VAL A 329 -20.77 -30.01 0.03
N SER A 330 -20.83 -31.35 -0.03
CA SER A 330 -21.73 -32.09 -0.93
C SER A 330 -23.21 -31.92 -0.59
N GLN A 331 -23.52 -31.39 0.59
CA GLN A 331 -24.89 -31.21 1.08
C GLN A 331 -25.34 -29.73 1.08
N LEU A 332 -24.50 -28.81 0.61
CA LEU A 332 -24.81 -27.36 0.65
C LEU A 332 -26.05 -26.98 -0.16
N SER A 333 -26.31 -27.68 -1.26
CA SER A 333 -27.52 -27.48 -2.08
C SER A 333 -28.83 -27.83 -1.37
N LYS A 334 -28.77 -28.53 -0.22
CA LYS A 334 -29.93 -28.78 0.65
C LYS A 334 -30.17 -27.66 1.67
N LYS A 335 -29.19 -26.76 1.84
CA LYS A 335 -29.19 -25.68 2.84
C LYS A 335 -29.42 -24.32 2.22
N PHE A 336 -28.93 -24.14 1.00
CA PHE A 336 -29.06 -22.91 0.24
C PHE A 336 -29.73 -23.19 -1.10
N GLU A 337 -30.61 -22.28 -1.50
CA GLU A 337 -31.21 -22.30 -2.83
C GLU A 337 -30.15 -22.08 -3.91
N SER A 338 -30.43 -22.52 -5.13
CA SER A 338 -29.60 -22.18 -6.29
C SER A 338 -29.51 -20.66 -6.45
N GLU A 339 -28.35 -20.15 -6.84
CA GLU A 339 -28.11 -18.71 -7.05
C GLU A 339 -28.31 -17.84 -5.79
N PHE A 340 -28.26 -18.45 -4.60
CA PHE A 340 -28.40 -17.71 -3.35
C PHE A 340 -27.21 -16.77 -3.05
N PHE A 341 -26.02 -17.09 -3.55
CA PHE A 341 -24.78 -16.32 -3.38
C PHE A 341 -24.46 -15.53 -4.65
N ASP A 342 -23.81 -14.38 -4.48
CA ASP A 342 -23.38 -13.49 -5.56
C ASP A 342 -22.12 -13.96 -6.29
#